data_AF-A0A0A0VCL8-F1
#
_entry.id   AF-A0A0A0VCL8-F1
#
_cell.length_a   1.000
_cell.length_b   1.000
_cell.length_c   1.000
_cell.angle_alpha   90.00
_cell.angle_beta   90.00
_cell.angle_gamma   90.00
#
_symmetry.space_group_name_H-M   'P 1'
#
loop_
_entity.id
_entity.type
_entity.pdbx_description
1 polymer ?
#
loop_
_entity_poly.entity_id
_entity_poly.type
_entity_poly.pdbx_seq_one_letter_code
_entity_poly.pdbx_strand_id
1 'polypeptide(L)'
;MSGFTDAALEKKLGELNNSQQSIQTLSLWLIHHRKHHKTIIQVWFRELRKAKPNRKLTFMYLANDVIQNSKKKGPEFSREFSTVLSKAFAHVYNVVSDDKTKNGLDRIINVWEDRSVYDSIIIQELRESVAAKKKRPSTRKTTAKVETSKVEKTSAKHTKLFDIEFPFQKEK
;
A
#
# COMPACT_ATOMS: atom_id res chain seq x y z
N MET A 1 26.39 2.10 -16.48
CA MET A 1 25.15 1.89 -15.69
C MET A 1 24.61 0.52 -16.05
N SER A 2 24.44 -0.41 -15.10
CA SER A 2 23.75 -1.67 -15.43
C SER A 2 22.28 -1.36 -15.70
N GLY A 3 21.74 -1.81 -16.82
CA GLY A 3 20.30 -1.68 -17.11
C GLY A 3 19.46 -2.42 -16.07
N PHE A 4 18.20 -2.00 -15.92
CA PHE A 4 17.23 -2.76 -15.14
C PHE A 4 16.74 -3.95 -15.96
N THR A 5 16.82 -5.16 -15.39
CA THR A 5 16.19 -6.37 -15.92
C THR A 5 15.66 -7.21 -14.76
N ASP A 6 14.61 -8.00 -15.01
CA ASP A 6 14.03 -8.92 -14.03
C ASP A 6 15.09 -9.89 -13.48
N ALA A 7 15.92 -10.47 -14.36
CA ALA A 7 16.99 -11.38 -13.97
C ALA A 7 18.04 -10.72 -13.07
N ALA A 8 18.36 -9.43 -13.30
CA ALA A 8 19.29 -8.70 -12.44
C ALA A 8 18.69 -8.46 -11.04
N LEU A 9 17.38 -8.19 -10.96
CA LEU A 9 16.66 -8.05 -9.70
C LEU A 9 16.60 -9.39 -8.96
N GLU A 10 16.27 -10.48 -9.63
CA GLU A 10 16.23 -11.83 -9.04
C GLU A 10 17.59 -12.22 -8.46
N LYS A 11 18.68 -11.99 -9.20
CA LYS A 11 20.04 -12.23 -8.70
C LYS A 11 20.34 -11.42 -7.44
N LYS A 12 20.04 -10.12 -7.44
CA LYS A 12 20.25 -9.24 -6.29
C LYS A 12 19.41 -9.64 -5.07
N LEU A 13 18.16 -10.06 -5.28
CA LEU A 13 17.31 -10.61 -4.22
C LEU A 13 17.84 -11.96 -3.72
N GLY A 14 18.45 -12.77 -4.60
CA GLY A 14 19.16 -13.99 -4.24
C GLY A 14 20.29 -13.76 -3.25
N GLU A 15 21.08 -12.70 -3.47
CA GLU A 15 22.24 -12.29 -2.66
C GLU A 15 21.88 -11.47 -1.41
N LEU A 16 20.63 -11.01 -1.28
CA LEU A 16 20.17 -10.19 -0.16
C LEU A 16 20.35 -10.90 1.20
N ASN A 17 21.03 -10.24 2.13
CA ASN A 17 21.22 -10.74 3.49
C ASN A 17 20.70 -9.73 4.54
N ASN A 18 20.75 -10.10 5.82
CA ASN A 18 20.21 -9.31 6.93
C ASN A 18 21.10 -8.14 7.37
N SER A 19 22.26 -7.91 6.74
CA SER A 19 23.08 -6.74 7.03
C SER A 19 22.41 -5.47 6.52
N GLN A 20 22.59 -4.38 7.28
CA GLN A 20 22.05 -3.07 6.92
C GLN A 20 22.57 -2.59 5.57
N GLN A 21 23.85 -2.86 5.30
CA GLN A 21 24.55 -2.49 4.08
C GLN A 21 23.94 -3.20 2.87
N SER A 22 23.71 -4.52 2.95
CA SER A 22 23.08 -5.29 1.87
C SER A 22 21.69 -4.74 1.52
N ILE A 23 20.88 -4.44 2.54
CA ILE A 23 19.53 -3.88 2.37
C ILE A 23 19.59 -2.48 1.74
N GLN A 24 20.42 -1.59 2.28
CA GLN A 24 20.53 -0.21 1.80
C GLN A 24 21.06 -0.12 0.37
N THR A 25 22.10 -0.89 0.04
CA THR A 25 22.67 -0.91 -1.32
C THR A 25 21.61 -1.36 -2.33
N LEU A 26 20.84 -2.40 -2.02
CA LEU A 26 19.78 -2.85 -2.91
C LEU A 26 18.63 -1.83 -2.98
N SER A 27 18.20 -1.29 -1.84
CA SER A 27 17.15 -0.26 -1.78
C SER A 27 17.48 0.95 -2.66
N LEU A 28 18.70 1.47 -2.56
CA LEU A 28 19.14 2.60 -3.40
C LEU A 28 19.11 2.26 -4.89
N TRP A 29 19.54 1.04 -5.26
CA TRP A 29 19.47 0.57 -6.64
C TRP A 29 18.01 0.48 -7.14
N LEU A 30 17.09 -0.02 -6.31
CA LEU A 30 15.65 -0.06 -6.64
C LEU A 30 15.07 1.35 -6.83
N ILE A 31 15.41 2.28 -5.93
CA ILE A 31 14.96 3.68 -6.00
C ILE A 31 15.52 4.37 -7.25
N HIS A 32 16.75 4.07 -7.66
CA HIS A 32 17.32 4.57 -8.91
C HIS A 32 16.51 4.11 -10.12
N HIS A 33 16.04 2.85 -10.11
CA HIS A 33 15.23 2.27 -11.18
C HIS A 33 13.71 2.40 -10.96
N ARG A 34 13.24 3.42 -10.22
CA ARG A 34 11.81 3.59 -9.87
C ARG A 34 10.83 3.66 -11.05
N LYS A 35 11.32 3.96 -12.26
CA LYS A 35 10.52 3.88 -13.50
C LYS A 35 9.92 2.48 -13.70
N HIS A 36 10.55 1.44 -13.15
CA HIS A 36 10.13 0.05 -13.19
C HIS A 36 9.46 -0.43 -11.88
N HIS A 37 8.94 0.48 -11.03
CA HIS A 37 8.37 0.14 -9.72
C HIS A 37 7.36 -1.02 -9.76
N LYS A 38 6.47 -1.07 -10.77
CA LYS A 38 5.51 -2.17 -10.93
C LYS A 38 6.20 -3.53 -11.09
N THR A 39 7.14 -3.63 -12.03
CA THR A 39 7.91 -4.85 -12.25
C THR A 39 8.73 -5.22 -11.02
N ILE A 40 9.38 -4.24 -10.38
CA ILE A 40 10.16 -4.44 -9.15
C ILE A 40 9.31 -5.09 -8.06
N ILE A 41 8.12 -4.56 -7.80
CA ILE A 41 7.24 -5.03 -6.73
C ILE A 41 6.66 -6.40 -7.06
N GLN A 42 6.33 -6.66 -8.32
CA GLN A 42 5.89 -7.99 -8.77
C GLN A 42 6.97 -9.05 -8.58
N VAL A 43 8.21 -8.76 -8.99
CA VAL A 43 9.36 -9.66 -8.83
C VAL A 43 9.67 -9.85 -7.34
N TRP A 44 9.72 -8.76 -6.57
CA TRP A 44 9.93 -8.82 -5.11
C TRP A 44 8.89 -9.71 -4.43
N PHE A 45 7.61 -9.58 -4.76
CA PHE A 45 6.54 -10.37 -4.15
C PHE A 45 6.65 -11.86 -4.56
N ARG A 46 6.95 -12.14 -5.82
CA ARG A 46 7.20 -13.50 -6.32
C ARG A 46 8.36 -14.16 -5.56
N GLU A 47 9.48 -13.47 -5.44
CA GLU A 47 10.67 -13.99 -4.76
C GLU A 47 10.47 -14.09 -3.25
N LEU A 48 9.74 -13.16 -2.62
CA LEU A 48 9.33 -13.27 -1.22
C LEU A 48 8.56 -14.57 -0.94
N ARG A 49 7.65 -14.97 -1.85
CA ARG A 49 6.87 -16.20 -1.67
C ARG A 49 7.76 -17.44 -1.74
N LYS A 50 8.69 -17.48 -2.71
CA LYS A 50 9.67 -18.57 -2.90
C LYS A 50 10.75 -18.63 -1.81
N ALA A 51 11.12 -17.50 -1.22
CA ALA A 51 12.22 -17.42 -0.26
C ALA A 51 11.99 -18.31 0.98
N LYS A 52 13.08 -18.85 1.53
CA LYS A 52 13.06 -19.63 2.78
C LYS A 52 12.49 -18.79 3.94
N PRO A 53 11.80 -19.41 4.93
CA PRO A 53 11.19 -18.71 6.06
C PRO A 53 12.11 -17.70 6.76
N ASN A 54 13.36 -18.08 7.02
CA ASN A 54 14.38 -17.25 7.69
C ASN A 54 14.83 -16.01 6.90
N ARG A 55 14.56 -15.96 5.58
CA ARG A 55 14.87 -14.81 4.72
C ARG A 55 13.69 -13.86 4.55
N LYS A 56 12.46 -14.29 4.84
CA LYS A 56 11.25 -13.49 4.57
C LYS A 56 11.26 -12.15 5.31
N LEU A 57 11.74 -12.13 6.55
CA LEU A 57 11.86 -10.89 7.31
C LEU A 57 12.79 -9.87 6.63
N THR A 58 13.92 -10.33 6.06
CA THR A 58 14.86 -9.48 5.33
C THR A 58 14.21 -8.82 4.11
N PHE A 59 13.35 -9.55 3.38
CA PHE A 59 12.59 -8.98 2.27
C PHE A 59 11.61 -7.89 2.73
N MET A 60 11.01 -8.07 3.91
CA MET A 60 10.13 -7.05 4.51
C MET A 60 10.92 -5.81 4.95
N TYR A 61 12.13 -5.98 5.48
CA TYR A 61 13.01 -4.85 5.79
C TYR A 61 13.46 -4.09 4.55
N LEU A 62 13.72 -4.78 3.43
CA LEU A 62 13.97 -4.14 2.15
C LEU A 62 12.77 -3.30 1.69
N ALA A 63 11.55 -3.85 1.74
CA ALA A 63 10.34 -3.11 1.39
C ALA A 63 10.16 -1.86 2.27
N ASN A 64 10.39 -2.00 3.58
CA ASN A 64 10.36 -0.88 4.51
C ASN A 64 11.36 0.23 4.12
N ASP A 65 12.61 -0.13 3.85
CA ASP A 65 13.64 0.84 3.48
C ASP A 65 13.31 1.55 2.15
N VAL A 66 12.87 0.80 1.13
CA VAL A 66 12.46 1.35 -0.17
C VAL A 66 11.29 2.30 -0.03
N ILE A 67 10.22 1.91 0.70
CA ILE A 67 9.03 2.74 0.87
C ILE A 67 9.40 4.05 1.57
N GLN A 68 10.17 3.99 2.66
CA GLN A 68 10.52 5.19 3.42
C GLN A 68 11.48 6.11 2.65
N ASN A 69 12.49 5.56 1.97
CA ASN A 69 13.50 6.36 1.27
C ASN A 69 13.02 6.87 -0.10
N SER A 70 12.07 6.17 -0.74
CA SER A 70 11.50 6.60 -2.03
C SER A 70 10.55 7.80 -1.91
N LYS A 71 9.98 8.08 -0.73
CA LYS A 71 9.08 9.23 -0.50
C LYS A 71 9.62 10.57 -1.00
N LYS A 72 10.94 10.79 -0.86
CA LYS A 72 11.62 12.02 -1.34
C LYS A 72 11.67 12.14 -2.87
N LYS A 73 11.50 11.02 -3.58
CA LYS A 73 11.62 10.91 -5.04
C LYS A 73 10.26 10.82 -5.71
N GLY A 74 9.26 10.26 -5.03
CA GLY A 74 7.86 10.21 -5.47
C GLY A 74 7.05 9.12 -4.76
N PRO A 75 5.72 9.10 -4.93
CA PRO A 75 4.82 8.18 -4.24
C PRO A 75 4.67 6.81 -4.94
N GLU A 76 5.35 6.56 -6.06
CA GLU A 76 5.11 5.41 -6.94
C GLU A 76 5.31 4.07 -6.21
N PHE A 77 6.40 3.95 -5.45
CA PHE A 77 6.66 2.75 -4.65
C PHE A 77 5.63 2.58 -3.53
N SER A 78 5.33 3.64 -2.78
CA SER A 78 4.34 3.58 -1.69
C SER A 78 2.98 3.10 -2.21
N ARG A 79 2.49 3.71 -3.31
CA ARG A 79 1.21 3.35 -3.92
C ARG A 79 1.18 1.92 -4.44
N GLU A 80 2.25 1.46 -5.08
CA GLU A 80 2.26 0.12 -5.66
C GLU A 80 2.44 -0.95 -4.57
N PHE A 81 3.24 -0.68 -3.54
CA PHE A 81 3.39 -1.58 -2.40
C PHE A 81 2.07 -1.78 -1.66
N SER A 82 1.27 -0.73 -1.42
CA SER A 82 -0.01 -0.86 -0.70
C SER A 82 -0.93 -1.93 -1.29
N THR A 83 -0.88 -2.16 -2.60
CA THR A 83 -1.70 -3.18 -3.28
C THR A 83 -1.28 -4.63 -3.01
N VAL A 84 -0.03 -4.85 -2.60
CA VAL A 84 0.55 -6.19 -2.37
C VAL A 84 0.88 -6.47 -0.90
N LEU A 85 1.02 -5.43 -0.07
CA LEU A 85 1.47 -5.55 1.32
C LEU A 85 0.54 -6.46 2.14
N SER A 86 -0.78 -6.29 2.07
CA SER A 86 -1.73 -7.16 2.81
C SER A 86 -1.52 -8.64 2.51
N LYS A 87 -1.27 -8.98 1.24
CA LYS A 87 -0.98 -10.36 0.81
C LYS A 87 0.40 -10.82 1.28
N ALA A 88 1.40 -9.93 1.27
CA ALA A 88 2.75 -10.22 1.73
C ALA A 88 2.79 -10.49 3.24
N PHE A 89 2.21 -9.62 4.05
CA PHE A 89 2.11 -9.78 5.51
C PHE A 89 1.39 -11.08 5.87
N ALA A 90 0.20 -11.32 5.30
CA ALA A 90 -0.53 -12.57 5.52
C ALA A 90 0.29 -13.81 5.14
N HIS A 91 1.00 -13.78 4.00
CA HIS A 91 1.86 -14.89 3.58
C HIS A 91 3.00 -15.15 4.58
N VAL A 92 3.71 -14.11 5.03
CA VAL A 92 4.82 -14.28 5.96
C VAL A 92 4.34 -14.77 7.33
N TYR A 93 3.24 -14.23 7.86
CA TYR A 93 2.66 -14.70 9.14
C TYR A 93 2.13 -16.13 9.09
N ASN A 94 1.67 -16.59 7.93
CA ASN A 94 1.17 -17.96 7.77
C ASN A 94 2.30 -18.98 7.60
N VAL A 95 3.39 -18.61 6.91
CA VAL A 95 4.51 -19.51 6.64
C VAL A 95 5.51 -19.55 7.80
N VAL A 96 5.64 -18.45 8.56
CA VAL A 96 6.63 -18.33 9.63
C VAL A 96 5.96 -18.43 11.00
N SER A 97 6.36 -19.43 11.78
CA SER A 97 5.93 -19.58 13.17
C SER A 97 6.80 -18.83 14.18
N ASP A 98 8.00 -18.41 13.76
CA ASP A 98 8.99 -17.72 14.59
C ASP A 98 8.50 -16.34 15.07
N ASP A 99 8.54 -16.13 16.38
CA ASP A 99 8.09 -14.89 17.01
C ASP A 99 9.04 -13.73 16.71
N LYS A 100 10.33 -13.97 16.49
CA LYS A 100 11.26 -12.91 16.08
C LYS A 100 10.82 -12.27 14.77
N THR A 101 10.40 -13.10 13.81
CA THR A 101 9.87 -12.62 12.53
C THR A 101 8.58 -11.84 12.75
N LYS A 102 7.58 -12.42 13.43
CA LYS A 102 6.30 -11.73 13.70
C LYS A 102 6.50 -10.37 14.39
N ASN A 103 7.28 -10.35 15.47
CA ASN A 103 7.62 -9.11 16.18
C ASN A 103 8.31 -8.09 15.25
N GLY A 104 9.13 -8.56 14.30
CA GLY A 104 9.72 -7.72 13.26
C GLY A 104 8.68 -7.11 12.31
N LEU A 105 7.67 -7.88 11.89
CA LEU A 105 6.57 -7.35 11.06
C LEU A 105 5.69 -6.37 11.84
N ASP A 106 5.35 -6.66 13.09
CA ASP A 106 4.58 -5.76 13.96
C ASP A 106 5.32 -4.41 14.14
N ARG A 107 6.64 -4.46 14.33
CA ARG A 107 7.48 -3.24 14.38
C ARG A 107 7.42 -2.44 13.08
N ILE A 108 7.40 -3.08 11.91
CA ILE A 108 7.29 -2.37 10.62
C ILE A 108 5.94 -1.65 10.54
N ILE A 109 4.84 -2.30 10.92
CA ILE A 109 3.50 -1.69 10.92
C ILE A 109 3.46 -0.49 11.87
N ASN A 110 3.95 -0.63 13.10
CA ASN A 110 4.00 0.47 14.07
C ASN A 110 4.82 1.65 13.54
N VAL A 111 6.00 1.39 12.94
CA VAL A 111 6.82 2.46 12.34
C VAL A 111 6.09 3.16 11.20
N TRP A 112 5.31 2.44 10.39
CA TRP A 112 4.53 3.04 9.33
C TRP A 112 3.36 3.88 9.84
N GLU A 113 2.77 3.50 10.96
CA GLU A 113 1.74 4.28 11.65
C GLU A 113 2.34 5.56 12.27
N ASP A 114 3.40 5.41 13.08
CA ASP A 114 4.07 6.51 13.78
C ASP A 114 4.62 7.58 12.83
N ARG A 115 5.11 7.16 11.66
CA ARG A 115 5.69 8.05 10.64
C ARG A 115 4.71 8.45 9.55
N SER A 116 3.44 8.10 9.70
CA SER A 116 2.39 8.34 8.69
C SER A 116 2.86 7.94 7.27
N VAL A 117 3.39 6.73 7.16
CA VAL A 117 3.78 6.13 5.86
C VAL A 117 2.57 5.75 5.05
N TYR A 118 1.56 5.21 5.72
CA TYR A 118 0.26 4.90 5.18
C TYR A 118 -0.83 5.44 6.10
N ASP A 119 -2.01 5.68 5.53
CA ASP A 119 -3.19 6.09 6.28
C ASP A 119 -3.69 4.97 7.21
N SER A 120 -4.43 5.36 8.25
CA SER A 120 -4.97 4.45 9.26
C SER A 120 -5.79 3.29 8.68
N ILE A 121 -6.48 3.51 7.56
CA ILE A 121 -7.24 2.47 6.84
C ILE A 121 -6.32 1.34 6.37
N ILE A 122 -5.18 1.67 5.76
CA ILE A 122 -4.22 0.68 5.27
C ILE A 122 -3.52 0.00 6.44
N ILE A 123 -3.13 0.76 7.47
CA ILE A 123 -2.53 0.20 8.69
C ILE A 123 -3.46 -0.83 9.33
N GLN A 124 -4.75 -0.50 9.44
CA GLN A 124 -5.76 -1.41 9.97
C GLN A 124 -5.91 -2.68 9.10
N GLU A 125 -5.95 -2.54 7.78
CA GLU A 125 -5.98 -3.69 6.85
C GLU A 125 -4.75 -4.60 7.04
N LEU A 126 -3.57 -4.02 7.21
CA LEU A 126 -2.34 -4.79 7.47
C LEU A 126 -2.44 -5.54 8.81
N ARG A 127 -2.88 -4.88 9.88
CA ARG A 127 -3.09 -5.52 11.20
C ARG A 127 -4.11 -6.66 11.11
N GLU A 128 -5.19 -6.48 10.37
CA GLU A 128 -6.21 -7.51 10.14
C GLU A 128 -5.68 -8.70 9.34
N SER A 129 -4.88 -8.44 8.29
CA SER A 129 -4.26 -9.49 7.47
C SER A 129 -3.36 -10.42 8.28
N VAL A 130 -2.80 -9.89 9.37
CA VAL A 130 -1.94 -10.58 10.33
C VAL A 130 -2.77 -11.27 11.44
N ALA A 131 -3.84 -10.62 11.90
CA ALA A 131 -4.71 -11.12 12.97
C ALA A 131 -5.73 -12.18 12.51
N ALA A 132 -5.93 -12.36 11.20
CA ALA A 132 -6.94 -13.24 10.59
C ALA A 132 -6.85 -14.74 10.99
N LYS A 133 -5.90 -15.16 11.82
CA LYS A 133 -6.00 -16.43 12.56
C LYS A 133 -7.14 -16.47 13.59
N LYS A 134 -7.86 -15.36 13.87
CA LYS A 134 -9.02 -15.37 14.78
C LYS A 134 -10.41 -15.35 14.16
N LYS A 135 -10.64 -14.85 12.93
CA LYS A 135 -11.94 -14.99 12.25
C LYS A 135 -11.81 -15.01 10.72
N ARG A 136 -12.50 -15.97 10.10
CA ARG A 136 -12.76 -16.10 8.66
C ARG A 136 -13.65 -14.94 8.14
N PRO A 137 -13.76 -14.75 6.81
CA PRO A 137 -13.46 -13.49 6.13
C PRO A 137 -14.68 -12.59 5.92
N SER A 138 -14.46 -11.28 5.87
CA SER A 138 -15.42 -10.34 5.28
C SER A 138 -14.77 -9.67 4.06
N THR A 139 -15.22 -10.09 2.88
CA THR A 139 -15.18 -9.35 1.62
C THR A 139 -15.42 -7.85 1.83
N ARG A 140 -14.48 -7.01 1.41
CA ARG A 140 -14.81 -5.65 0.94
C ARG A 140 -14.37 -5.49 -0.50
N LYS A 141 -15.39 -5.50 -1.35
CA LYS A 141 -15.37 -5.19 -2.77
C LYS A 141 -14.97 -3.72 -2.95
N THR A 142 -14.17 -3.49 -3.96
CA THR A 142 -14.01 -2.24 -4.69
C THR A 142 -15.39 -1.61 -4.96
N THR A 143 -15.60 -0.36 -4.55
CA THR A 143 -16.77 0.42 -4.98
C THR A 143 -16.29 1.70 -5.67
N ALA A 144 -16.22 1.59 -7.00
CA ALA A 144 -16.57 2.69 -7.88
C ALA A 144 -18.05 2.50 -8.27
N LYS A 145 -18.90 3.50 -7.97
CA LYS A 145 -20.25 3.75 -8.54
C LYS A 145 -20.74 5.04 -7.85
N VAL A 146 -21.07 6.16 -8.52
CA VAL A 146 -22.05 6.38 -9.60
C VAL A 146 -23.41 5.77 -9.29
N GLU A 147 -24.30 6.62 -8.76
CA GLU A 147 -25.77 6.51 -8.68
C GLU A 147 -26.23 7.98 -8.59
N THR A 148 -26.88 8.64 -9.57
CA THR A 148 -28.13 8.38 -10.30
C THR A 148 -29.17 7.58 -9.52
N SER A 149 -30.15 8.30 -8.97
CA SER A 149 -31.44 7.75 -8.54
C SER A 149 -32.55 8.70 -8.99
N LYS A 150 -33.36 8.21 -9.91
CA LYS A 150 -34.60 8.78 -10.41
C LYS A 150 -35.72 8.25 -9.51
N VAL A 151 -36.58 9.11 -8.97
CA VAL A 151 -37.87 8.71 -8.37
C VAL A 151 -38.97 9.59 -8.94
N GLU A 152 -39.99 8.92 -9.47
CA GLU A 152 -41.15 9.46 -10.18
C GLU A 152 -42.30 9.85 -9.23
N LYS A 153 -43.02 10.89 -9.67
CA LYS A 153 -44.48 11.16 -9.57
C LYS A 153 -45.11 11.37 -8.19
N THR A 154 -45.72 12.53 -8.00
CA THR A 154 -47.19 12.71 -8.09
C THR A 154 -47.58 14.19 -8.11
N SER A 155 -48.75 14.44 -8.70
CA SER A 155 -49.35 15.72 -9.08
C SER A 155 -50.04 16.44 -7.91
N ALA A 156 -49.88 17.76 -7.80
CA ALA A 156 -50.94 18.67 -7.36
C ALA A 156 -50.62 20.13 -7.75
N LYS A 157 -51.68 20.84 -8.14
CA LYS A 157 -51.75 22.16 -8.78
C LYS A 157 -51.71 23.30 -7.75
N HIS A 158 -51.64 24.53 -8.28
CA HIS A 158 -52.12 25.81 -7.68
C HIS A 158 -51.14 26.37 -6.61
N THR A 159 -50.72 27.64 -6.59
CA THR A 159 -51.29 28.91 -7.04
C THR A 159 -50.16 29.96 -7.09
N LYS A 160 -50.30 30.95 -7.97
CA LYS A 160 -49.52 32.20 -7.98
C LYS A 160 -49.57 32.91 -6.62
N LEU A 161 -48.49 33.58 -6.25
CA LEU A 161 -48.53 34.88 -5.55
C LEU A 161 -47.12 35.52 -5.61
N PHE A 162 -47.06 36.70 -6.26
CA PHE A 162 -46.40 37.95 -5.83
C PHE A 162 -45.04 37.86 -5.11
N ASP A 163 -44.04 38.70 -5.29
CA ASP A 163 -43.65 39.80 -6.18
C ASP A 163 -42.23 40.18 -5.64
N ILE A 164 -41.62 41.23 -6.19
CA ILE A 164 -40.55 42.04 -5.55
C ILE A 164 -39.10 41.66 -5.92
N GLU A 165 -38.66 42.32 -7.00
CA GLU A 165 -37.48 43.19 -7.11
C GLU A 165 -36.10 42.77 -6.56
N PHE A 166 -35.13 42.80 -7.49
CA PHE A 166 -33.73 43.16 -7.28
C PHE A 166 -33.60 44.49 -6.50
N PRO A 167 -32.54 44.66 -5.69
CA PRO A 167 -31.42 45.43 -6.25
C PRO A 167 -30.03 44.92 -5.89
N PHE A 168 -29.20 45.04 -6.91
CA PHE A 168 -27.76 45.21 -6.89
C PHE A 168 -27.32 46.43 -6.05
N GLN A 169 -26.33 46.27 -5.16
CA GLN A 169 -25.44 47.38 -4.78
C GLN A 169 -24.01 46.88 -4.54
N LYS A 170 -23.08 47.70 -5.05
CA LYS A 170 -21.62 47.64 -5.02
C LYS A 170 -21.06 48.26 -3.74
N GLU A 171 -19.77 47.95 -3.52
CA GLU A 171 -18.70 48.77 -2.94
C GLU A 171 -18.78 49.23 -1.48
N LYS A 172 -17.74 48.88 -0.73
CA LYS A 172 -16.63 49.81 -0.46
C LYS A 172 -15.30 49.07 -0.52
#